data_AF-A0A963JSE9-F1
#
_entry.id   AF-A0A963JSE9-F1
#
_cell.length_a   1.000
_cell.length_b   1.000
_cell.length_c   1.000
_cell.angle_alpha   90.00
_cell.angle_beta   90.00
_cell.angle_gamma   90.00
#
_symmetry.space_group_name_H-M   'P 1'
#
loop_
_entity.id
_entity.type
_entity.pdbx_description
1 polymer ?
#
loop_
_entity_poly.entity_id
_entity_poly.type
_entity_poly.pdbx_seq_one_letter_code
_entity_poly.pdbx_strand_id
1 'polypeptide(L)'
;NTALHPAMAKLAEIFHGPVGMALHGLQTAPFWLAVSGVALSYYMYMVNPALPAAIKRAFHPVYVLLENKYYLDWINENILARGARMLGFGLWKGGDQALIDGVMVNGSWKIVGWVAGVVRKLQTGFVYHYALVMILGIFVLMTYFVLLNK
;
A
#
# COMPACT_ATOMS: atom_id res chain seq x y z
N ASN A 1 -42.17 20.80 26.90
CA ASN A 1 -40.89 20.65 26.16
C ASN A 1 -39.68 21.31 26.82
N THR A 2 -39.81 22.44 27.51
CA THR A 2 -38.68 23.10 28.22
C THR A 2 -38.09 22.31 29.38
N ALA A 3 -38.90 21.50 30.08
CA ALA A 3 -38.42 20.63 31.19
C ALA A 3 -37.58 19.42 30.74
N LEU A 4 -37.68 18.99 29.47
CA LEU A 4 -36.93 17.86 28.93
C LEU A 4 -35.56 18.26 28.35
N HIS A 5 -35.36 19.54 28.03
CA HIS A 5 -34.14 20.07 27.43
C HIS A 5 -33.68 21.39 28.10
N PRO A 6 -33.16 21.33 29.35
CA PRO A 6 -32.74 22.52 30.10
C PRO A 6 -31.61 23.31 29.42
N ALA A 7 -30.80 22.65 28.58
CA ALA A 7 -29.74 23.31 27.81
C ALA A 7 -30.29 24.31 26.78
N MET A 8 -31.47 24.06 26.20
CA MET A 8 -32.09 24.95 25.21
C MET A 8 -32.61 26.24 25.85
N ALA A 9 -33.02 26.20 27.12
CA ALA A 9 -33.43 27.38 27.86
C ALA A 9 -32.25 28.34 28.10
N LYS A 10 -31.09 27.82 28.52
CA LYS A 10 -29.85 28.61 28.66
C LYS A 10 -29.34 29.16 27.33
N LEU A 11 -29.50 28.40 26.25
CA LEU A 11 -29.06 28.83 24.92
C LEU A 11 -29.92 29.98 24.39
N ALA A 12 -31.23 29.99 24.68
CA ALA A 12 -32.13 31.08 24.35
C ALA A 12 -31.81 32.39 25.12
N GLU A 13 -31.28 32.29 26.34
CA GLU A 13 -30.83 33.46 27.11
C GLU A 13 -29.56 34.11 26.54
N ILE A 14 -28.71 33.34 25.85
CA ILE A 14 -27.43 33.82 25.28
C ILE A 14 -27.58 34.20 23.79
N PHE A 15 -28.53 33.59 23.09
CA PHE A 15 -28.71 33.75 21.65
C PHE A 15 -29.75 34.84 21.33
N HIS A 16 -29.28 36.07 21.10
CA HIS A 16 -30.12 37.23 20.76
C HIS A 16 -30.40 37.36 19.25
N GLY A 17 -30.51 36.23 18.55
CA GLY A 17 -30.79 36.15 17.11
C GLY A 17 -29.53 36.20 16.22
N PRO A 18 -29.66 35.81 14.93
CA PRO A 18 -28.52 35.67 14.01
C PRO A 18 -27.74 36.98 13.78
N VAL A 19 -28.45 38.11 13.70
CA VAL A 19 -27.83 39.43 13.46
C VAL A 19 -27.03 39.89 14.68
N GLY A 20 -27.58 39.71 15.89
CA GLY A 20 -26.88 40.04 17.14
C GLY A 20 -25.62 39.19 17.34
N MET A 21 -25.68 37.90 17.00
CA MET A 21 -24.51 37.02 17.02
C MET A 21 -23.44 37.45 16.01
N ALA A 22 -23.83 37.85 14.79
CA ALA A 22 -22.89 38.34 13.78
C ALA A 22 -22.17 39.62 14.22
N LEU A 23 -22.92 40.58 14.78
CA LEU A 23 -22.35 41.84 15.28
C LEU A 23 -21.44 41.62 16.50
N HIS A 24 -21.82 40.71 17.40
CA HIS A 24 -20.98 40.32 18.53
C HIS A 24 -19.64 39.74 18.04
N GLY A 25 -19.66 38.95 16.95
CA GLY A 25 -18.47 38.42 16.28
C GLY A 25 -17.41 39.48 15.96
N LEU A 26 -17.83 40.67 15.51
CA LEU A 26 -16.93 41.79 15.18
C LEU A 26 -16.24 42.42 16.39
N GLN A 27 -16.82 42.25 17.58
CA GLN A 27 -16.27 42.78 18.83
C GLN A 27 -15.40 41.73 19.56
N THR A 28 -15.40 40.48 19.08
CA THR A 28 -14.64 39.42 19.72
C THR A 28 -13.13 39.54 19.46
N ALA A 29 -12.33 39.06 20.41
CA ALA A 29 -10.87 39.04 20.29
C ALA A 29 -10.35 38.27 19.06
N PRO A 30 -10.91 37.10 18.67
CA PRO A 30 -10.47 36.39 17.46
C PRO A 30 -10.60 37.22 16.18
N PHE A 31 -11.65 38.04 16.06
CA PHE A 31 -11.84 38.91 14.89
C PHE A 31 -10.70 39.92 14.78
N TRP A 32 -10.40 40.63 15.87
CA TRP A 32 -9.31 41.62 15.88
C TRP A 32 -7.93 40.99 15.74
N LEU A 33 -7.71 39.78 16.28
CA LEU A 33 -6.48 39.02 16.05
C LEU A 33 -6.30 38.68 14.56
N ALA A 34 -7.35 38.21 13.89
CA ALA A 34 -7.30 37.93 12.46
C ALA A 34 -7.02 39.21 11.63
N VAL A 35 -7.70 40.32 11.93
CA VAL A 35 -7.45 41.63 11.30
C VAL A 35 -6.01 42.08 11.51
N SER A 36 -5.47 41.93 12.73
CA SER A 36 -4.08 42.27 13.03
C SER A 36 -3.08 41.42 12.24
N GLY A 37 -3.39 40.14 12.02
CA GLY A 37 -2.56 39.24 11.20
C GLY A 37 -2.50 39.67 9.74
N VAL A 38 -3.63 40.10 9.18
CA VAL A 38 -3.70 40.65 7.81
C VAL A 38 -2.92 41.95 7.72
N ALA A 39 -3.12 42.88 8.66
CA ALA A 39 -2.42 44.16 8.69
C ALA A 39 -0.90 43.97 8.82
N LEU A 40 -0.46 43.06 9.69
CA LEU A 40 0.95 42.73 9.87
C LEU A 40 1.55 42.12 8.59
N SER A 41 0.84 41.19 7.96
CA SER A 41 1.27 40.59 6.69
C SER A 41 1.40 41.65 5.59
N TYR A 42 0.42 42.54 5.45
CA TYR A 42 0.49 43.65 4.48
C TYR A 42 1.72 44.52 4.72
N TYR A 43 1.97 44.93 5.96
CA TYR A 43 3.16 45.73 6.30
C TYR A 43 4.46 44.99 5.98
N MET A 44 4.56 43.71 6.35
CA MET A 44 5.77 42.91 6.15
C MET A 44 6.08 42.60 4.68
N TYR A 45 5.06 42.45 3.82
CA TYR A 45 5.26 42.07 2.43
C TYR A 45 5.15 43.23 1.43
N MET A 46 4.38 44.28 1.71
CA MET A 46 4.20 45.43 0.80
C MET A 46 5.03 46.65 1.20
N VAL A 47 5.21 46.91 2.50
CA VAL A 47 5.86 48.14 2.98
C VAL A 47 7.33 47.91 3.32
N ASN A 48 7.65 46.87 4.11
CA ASN A 48 9.03 46.59 4.51
C ASN A 48 9.39 45.09 4.41
N PRO A 49 9.79 44.62 3.22
CA PRO A 49 10.26 43.25 3.00
C PRO A 49 11.56 42.87 3.72
N ALA A 50 12.31 43.84 4.26
CA ALA A 50 13.53 43.54 5.02
C ALA A 50 13.21 42.91 6.38
N LEU A 51 12.03 43.17 6.95
CA LEU A 51 11.59 42.59 8.22
C LEU A 51 11.41 41.06 8.15
N PRO A 52 10.63 40.48 7.22
CA PRO A 52 10.54 39.03 7.08
C PRO A 52 11.88 38.37 6.74
N ALA A 53 12.74 39.04 5.97
CA ALA A 53 14.09 38.55 5.69
C ALA A 53 14.96 38.46 6.95
N ALA A 54 14.89 39.47 7.83
CA ALA A 54 15.59 39.46 9.11
C ALA A 54 15.06 38.37 10.05
N ILE A 55 13.73 38.18 10.09
CA ILE A 55 13.08 37.12 10.88
C ILE A 55 13.50 35.73 10.36
N LYS A 56 13.48 35.51 9.03
CA LYS A 56 13.97 34.28 8.40
C LYS A 56 15.43 33.99 8.76
N ARG A 57 16.28 35.01 8.79
CA ARG A 57 17.69 34.84 9.17
C ARG A 57 17.84 34.47 10.65
N ALA A 58 17.08 35.10 11.54
CA ALA A 58 17.15 34.84 12.98
C ALA A 58 16.58 33.46 13.35
N PHE A 59 15.47 33.06 12.74
CA PHE A 59 14.76 31.80 13.00
C PHE A 59 14.94 30.78 11.88
N HIS A 60 16.08 30.83 11.19
CA HIS A 60 16.38 29.95 10.06
C HIS A 60 16.08 28.46 10.30
N PRO A 61 16.49 27.83 11.43
CA PRO A 61 16.20 26.41 11.63
C PRO A 61 14.69 26.10 11.71
N VAL A 62 13.92 26.98 12.33
CA VAL A 62 12.46 26.84 12.44
C VAL A 62 11.81 27.09 11.08
N TYR A 63 12.26 28.14 10.37
CA TYR A 63 11.79 28.44 9.02
C TYR A 63 12.00 27.26 8.08
N VAL A 64 13.19 26.65 8.07
CA VAL A 64 13.50 25.47 7.26
C VAL A 64 12.61 24.29 7.62
N LEU A 65 12.31 24.06 8.91
CA LEU A 65 11.43 22.98 9.33
C LEU A 65 9.99 23.19 8.83
N LEU A 66 9.46 24.41 8.95
CA LEU A 66 8.12 24.76 8.46
C LEU A 66 8.06 24.73 6.93
N GLU A 67 9.09 25.23 6.25
CA GLU A 67 9.21 25.23 4.78
C GLU A 67 9.26 23.80 4.22
N ASN A 68 9.96 22.89 4.91
CA ASN A 68 9.98 21.47 4.56
C ASN A 68 8.76 20.69 5.10
N LYS A 69 7.67 21.38 5.49
CA LYS A 69 6.44 20.77 6.02
C LYS A 69 6.72 19.73 7.11
N TYR A 70 7.57 20.07 8.06
CA TYR A 70 7.98 19.18 9.14
C TYR A 70 8.68 17.88 8.67
N TYR A 71 9.19 17.85 7.43
CA TYR A 71 9.80 16.70 6.76
C TYR A 71 8.90 15.46 6.63
N LEU A 72 7.61 15.58 6.88
CA LEU A 72 6.67 14.46 6.83
C LEU A 72 6.58 13.87 5.41
N ASP A 73 6.51 14.74 4.39
CA ASP A 73 6.49 14.34 2.99
C ASP A 73 7.79 13.60 2.62
N TRP A 74 8.95 14.14 3.03
CA TRP A 74 10.26 13.53 2.76
C TRP A 74 10.38 12.14 3.39
N ILE A 75 9.96 11.98 4.66
CA ILE A 75 9.95 10.69 5.36
C ILE A 75 9.07 9.69 4.62
N ASN A 76 7.86 10.11 4.25
CA ASN A 76 6.92 9.23 3.58
C ASN A 76 7.48 8.72 2.24
N GLU A 77 8.00 9.61 1.40
CA GLU A 77 8.50 9.26 0.08
C GLU A 77 9.79 8.43 0.14
N ASN A 78 10.74 8.83 0.99
CA ASN A 78 12.09 8.24 1.01
C ASN A 78 12.18 6.99 1.86
N ILE A 79 11.39 6.91 2.94
CA ILE A 79 11.46 5.80 3.90
C ILE A 79 10.29 4.86 3.67
N LEU A 80 9.05 5.34 3.83
CA LEU A 80 7.88 4.48 3.80
C LEU A 80 7.59 3.94 2.40
N ALA A 81 7.43 4.81 1.40
CA ALA A 81 7.10 4.42 0.04
C ALA A 81 8.24 3.64 -0.62
N ARG A 82 9.50 4.01 -0.37
CA ARG A 82 10.66 3.25 -0.87
C ARG A 82 10.77 1.89 -0.19
N GLY A 83 10.57 1.83 1.13
CA GLY A 83 10.56 0.57 1.89
C GLY A 83 9.46 -0.37 1.41
N ALA A 84 8.23 0.13 1.26
CA ALA A 84 7.09 -0.63 0.75
C ALA A 84 7.34 -1.15 -0.67
N ARG A 85 7.92 -0.34 -1.56
CA ARG A 85 8.28 -0.78 -2.92
C ARG A 85 9.36 -1.86 -2.91
N MET A 86 10.39 -1.74 -2.07
CA MET A 86 11.44 -2.76 -1.97
C MET A 86 10.89 -4.07 -1.42
N LEU A 87 10.04 -4.02 -0.40
CA LEU A 87 9.36 -5.22 0.13
C LEU A 87 8.45 -5.86 -0.92
N GLY A 88 7.64 -5.06 -1.62
CA GLY A 88 6.78 -5.55 -2.70
C GLY A 88 7.58 -6.19 -3.83
N PHE A 89 8.69 -5.57 -4.24
CA PHE A 89 9.58 -6.13 -5.26
C PHE A 89 10.23 -7.44 -4.81
N GLY A 90 10.67 -7.53 -3.54
CA GLY A 90 11.22 -8.75 -2.97
C GLY A 90 10.21 -9.89 -2.94
N LEU A 91 8.98 -9.61 -2.51
CA LEU A 91 7.89 -10.60 -2.49
C LEU A 91 7.50 -11.07 -3.89
N TRP A 92 7.39 -10.16 -4.86
CA TRP A 92 7.09 -10.50 -6.25
C TRP A 92 8.21 -11.33 -6.88
N LYS A 93 9.45 -10.83 -6.86
CA LYS A 93 10.59 -11.47 -7.55
C LYS A 93 10.99 -12.78 -6.87
N GLY A 94 11.03 -12.79 -5.54
CA GLY A 94 11.47 -13.94 -4.75
C GLY A 94 10.37 -14.96 -4.50
N GLY A 95 9.14 -14.52 -4.23
CA GLY A 95 8.03 -15.41 -3.95
C GLY A 95 7.37 -15.95 -5.21
N ASP A 96 6.86 -15.06 -6.06
CA ASP A 96 6.05 -15.47 -7.20
C ASP A 96 6.93 -15.99 -8.34
N GLN A 97 7.82 -15.14 -8.84
CA GLN A 97 8.61 -15.46 -10.04
C GLN A 97 9.64 -16.59 -9.81
N ALA A 98 10.28 -16.66 -8.64
CA ALA A 98 11.30 -17.68 -8.39
C ALA A 98 10.71 -19.00 -7.88
N LEU A 99 9.72 -18.95 -6.98
CA LEU A 99 9.20 -20.12 -6.29
C LEU A 99 8.03 -20.76 -7.06
N ILE A 100 7.06 -19.97 -7.49
CA ILE A 100 5.89 -20.47 -8.22
C ILE A 100 6.28 -20.78 -9.67
N ASP A 101 6.72 -19.76 -10.41
CA ASP A 101 7.06 -19.94 -11.82
C ASP A 101 8.34 -20.77 -12.00
N GLY A 102 9.37 -20.48 -11.21
CA GLY A 102 10.69 -21.11 -11.33
C GLY A 102 10.75 -22.56 -10.85
N VAL A 103 10.20 -22.87 -9.68
CA VAL A 103 10.28 -24.22 -9.11
C VAL A 103 9.07 -25.05 -9.48
N MET A 104 7.86 -24.53 -9.25
CA MET A 104 6.65 -25.33 -9.40
C MET A 104 6.27 -25.52 -10.87
N VAL A 105 6.12 -24.44 -11.63
CA VAL A 105 5.71 -24.52 -13.04
C VAL A 105 6.85 -25.04 -13.91
N ASN A 106 8.02 -24.41 -13.83
CA ASN A 106 9.16 -24.79 -14.65
C ASN A 106 9.74 -26.17 -14.31
N GLY A 107 9.70 -26.57 -13.05
CA GLY A 107 10.08 -27.92 -12.65
C GLY A 107 9.14 -28.98 -13.23
N SER A 108 7.82 -28.72 -13.17
CA SER A 108 6.81 -29.68 -13.62
C SER A 108 6.94 -30.03 -15.11
N TRP A 109 7.02 -29.04 -16.00
CA TRP A 109 7.13 -29.35 -17.44
C TRP A 109 8.49 -29.93 -17.81
N LYS A 110 9.58 -29.57 -17.12
CA LYS A 110 10.91 -30.17 -17.33
C LYS A 110 10.90 -31.66 -16.98
N ILE A 111 10.26 -32.03 -15.87
CA ILE A 111 10.12 -33.44 -15.46
C ILE A 111 9.28 -34.20 -16.48
N VAL A 112 8.13 -33.66 -16.88
CA VAL A 112 7.27 -34.27 -17.91
C VAL A 112 8.03 -34.45 -19.22
N GLY A 113 8.77 -33.43 -19.66
CA GLY A 113 9.59 -33.48 -20.87
C GLY A 113 10.72 -34.51 -20.79
N TRP A 114 11.37 -34.63 -19.62
CA TRP A 114 12.41 -35.64 -19.39
C TRP A 114 11.84 -37.06 -19.44
N VAL A 115 10.73 -37.31 -18.73
CA VAL A 115 10.03 -38.61 -18.74
C VAL A 115 9.59 -38.96 -20.16
N ALA A 116 8.95 -38.02 -20.86
CA ALA A 116 8.53 -38.23 -22.25
C ALA A 116 9.73 -38.53 -23.16
N GLY A 117 10.86 -37.85 -22.96
CA GLY A 117 12.11 -38.11 -23.69
C GLY A 117 12.67 -39.52 -23.46
N VAL A 118 12.61 -40.02 -22.22
CA VAL A 118 13.01 -41.40 -21.87
C VAL A 118 12.04 -42.41 -22.49
N VAL A 119 10.73 -42.22 -22.32
CA VAL A 119 9.70 -43.10 -22.88
C VAL A 119 9.80 -43.19 -24.40
N ARG A 120 10.10 -42.07 -25.08
CA ARG A 120 10.30 -42.06 -26.53
C ARG A 120 11.48 -42.92 -26.97
N LYS A 121 12.55 -43.03 -26.16
CA LYS A 121 13.68 -43.93 -26.47
C LYS A 121 13.34 -45.41 -26.30
N LEU A 122 12.36 -45.74 -25.47
CA LEU A 122 11.87 -47.11 -25.33
C LEU A 122 11.04 -47.57 -26.53
N GLN A 123 10.52 -46.63 -27.34
CA GLN A 123 9.88 -46.93 -28.61
C GLN A 123 10.96 -47.14 -29.69
N THR A 124 11.43 -48.37 -29.84
CA THR A 124 12.50 -48.73 -30.78
C THR A 124 12.03 -48.93 -32.23
N GLY A 125 10.72 -49.01 -32.48
CA GLY A 125 10.13 -49.20 -33.81
C GLY A 125 10.21 -50.64 -34.34
N PHE A 126 10.85 -51.56 -33.63
CA PHE A 126 10.97 -52.96 -34.02
C PHE A 126 9.81 -53.82 -33.51
N VAL A 127 9.12 -54.51 -34.42
CA VAL A 127 7.93 -55.33 -34.11
C VAL A 127 8.20 -56.40 -33.03
N TYR A 128 9.39 -57.01 -33.01
CA TYR A 128 9.75 -58.03 -32.03
C TYR A 128 9.85 -57.51 -30.60
N HIS A 129 10.26 -56.24 -30.39
CA HIS A 129 10.24 -55.62 -29.06
C HIS A 129 8.80 -55.46 -28.55
N TYR A 130 7.88 -55.04 -29.41
CA TYR A 130 6.47 -54.91 -29.05
C TYR A 130 5.83 -56.26 -28.71
N ALA A 131 6.11 -57.31 -29.50
CA ALA A 131 5.62 -58.65 -29.23
C ALA A 131 6.07 -59.19 -27.86
N LEU A 132 7.34 -58.98 -27.50
CA LEU A 132 7.89 -59.34 -26.19
C LEU A 132 7.17 -58.61 -25.06
N VAL A 133 7.00 -57.28 -25.17
CA VAL A 133 6.32 -56.46 -24.16
C VAL A 133 4.86 -56.89 -23.97
N MET A 134 4.15 -57.25 -25.04
CA MET A 134 2.76 -57.72 -24.95
C MET A 134 2.64 -59.02 -24.17
N ILE A 135 3.47 -60.02 -24.48
CA ILE A 135 3.47 -61.32 -23.77
C ILE A 135 3.81 -61.10 -22.30
N LEU A 136 4.82 -60.29 -22.01
CA LEU A 136 5.26 -59.98 -20.65
C LEU A 136 4.18 -59.22 -19.87
N GLY A 137 3.48 -58.28 -20.51
CA GLY A 137 2.36 -57.55 -19.92
C GLY A 137 1.19 -58.45 -19.54
N ILE A 138 0.80 -59.40 -20.40
CA ILE A 138 -0.23 -60.39 -20.11
C ILE A 138 0.18 -61.27 -18.93
N PHE A 139 1.43 -61.75 -18.90
CA PHE A 139 1.95 -62.57 -17.81
C PHE A 139 1.90 -61.83 -16.46
N VAL A 140 2.31 -60.57 -16.43
CA VAL A 140 2.27 -59.73 -15.21
C VAL A 140 0.84 -59.49 -14.75
N LEU A 141 -0.07 -59.14 -15.65
CA LEU A 141 -1.48 -58.93 -15.32
C LEU A 141 -2.15 -60.19 -14.77
N MET A 142 -1.90 -61.34 -15.39
CA MET A 142 -2.42 -62.63 -14.91
C MET A 142 -1.87 -62.97 -13.53
N THR A 143 -0.57 -62.76 -13.30
CA THR A 143 0.08 -62.99 -12.01
C THR A 143 -0.49 -62.07 -10.93
N TYR A 144 -0.65 -60.79 -11.24
CA TYR A 144 -1.24 -59.80 -10.33
C TYR A 144 -2.68 -60.17 -9.97
N PHE A 145 -3.52 -60.50 -10.97
CA PHE A 145 -4.91 -60.90 -10.74
C PHE A 145 -5.01 -62.14 -9.84
N VAL A 146 -4.20 -63.16 -10.09
CA VAL A 146 -4.18 -64.38 -9.26
C VAL A 146 -3.70 -64.12 -7.84
N LEU A 147 -2.76 -63.20 -7.65
CA LEU A 147 -2.28 -62.82 -6.31
C LEU A 147 -3.29 -61.97 -5.53
N LEU A 148 -4.05 -61.12 -6.22
CA LEU A 148 -5.05 -60.22 -5.61
C LEU A 148 -6.39 -60.91 -5.36
N ASN A 149 -6.69 -61.98 -6.10
CA ASN A 149 -7.89 -62.80 -5.95
C ASN A 149 -7.69 -63.98 -4.98
N LYS A 150 -6.68 -63.88 -4.09
CA LYS A 150 -6.54 -64.68 -2.87
C LYS A 150 -7.02 -63.89 -1.69
#